data_AF-A0A920K1B1-F1
#
_entry.id   AF-A0A920K1B1-F1
#
_cell.length_a   1.000
_cell.length_b   1.000
_cell.length_c   1.000
_cell.angle_alpha   90.00
_cell.angle_beta   90.00
_cell.angle_gamma   90.00
#
_symmetry.space_group_name_H-M   'P 1'
#
loop_
_entity.id
_entity.type
_entity.pdbx_description
1 polymer ?
#
loop_
_entity_poly.entity_id
_entity_poly.type
_entity_poly.pdbx_seq_one_letter_code
_entity_poly.pdbx_strand_id
1 'polypeptide(L)'
;MNRAPTLHRLGIQAFEPVLIEGKAIQLHPLVCAAFNADFDGDQMAVHVPLSLEAQLEARVLMMSTNNVLSPANGAPIIVPSQDMILGLYYTTIERKV
;
A
#
# COMPACT_ATOMS: atom_id res chain seq x y z
N MET A 1 1.61 9.27 -1.03
CA MET A 1 2.33 8.94 0.22
C MET A 1 3.69 8.37 -0.13
N ASN A 2 4.69 8.63 0.71
CA ASN A 2 6.07 8.16 0.57
C ASN A 2 6.60 7.72 1.93
N ARG A 3 7.32 6.59 2.00
CA ARG A 3 8.13 6.19 3.15
C ARG A 3 9.62 6.19 2.77
N ALA A 4 10.44 6.83 3.60
CA ALA A 4 11.89 6.83 3.42
C ALA A 4 12.54 5.60 4.07
N PRO A 5 13.61 5.02 3.49
CA PRO A 5 14.18 5.35 2.17
C PRO A 5 13.35 4.79 1.00
N THR A 6 13.22 5.57 -0.08
CA THR A 6 12.54 5.11 -1.29
C THR A 6 13.48 4.23 -2.13
N LEU A 7 13.33 2.91 -2.02
CA LEU A 7 14.21 1.93 -2.71
C LEU A 7 13.82 1.68 -4.18
N HIS A 8 12.55 1.87 -4.51
CA HIS A 8 12.00 1.62 -5.84
C HIS A 8 10.72 2.44 -6.03
N ARG A 9 10.21 2.50 -7.28
CA ARG A 9 9.04 3.33 -7.64
C ARG A 9 7.81 3.12 -6.76
N LEU A 10 7.58 1.90 -6.26
CA LEU A 10 6.44 1.59 -5.39
C LEU A 10 6.55 2.15 -3.97
N GLY A 11 7.71 2.71 -3.59
CA GLY A 11 7.88 3.44 -2.35
C GLY A 11 7.20 4.82 -2.36
N ILE A 12 6.60 5.21 -3.49
CA ILE A 12 5.70 6.36 -3.61
C ILE A 12 4.44 5.90 -4.35
N GLN A 13 3.26 6.08 -3.75
CA GLN A 13 1.99 5.78 -4.39
C GLN A 13 0.94 6.86 -4.09
N ALA A 14 -0.02 7.01 -4.99
CA ALA A 14 -1.17 7.89 -4.84
C ALA A 14 -2.36 7.13 -4.24
N PHE A 15 -3.15 7.87 -3.46
CA PHE A 15 -4.35 7.40 -2.78
C PHE A 15 -5.39 8.51 -2.79
N GLU A 16 -6.67 8.16 -2.73
CA GLU A 16 -7.74 9.10 -2.44
C GLU A 16 -7.86 9.27 -0.92
N PRO A 17 -7.61 10.48 -0.37
CA PRO A 17 -7.65 10.69 1.06
C PRO A 17 -9.10 10.74 1.58
N VAL A 18 -9.33 10.10 2.71
CA VAL A 18 -10.57 10.22 3.49
C VAL A 18 -10.25 10.97 4.77
N LEU A 19 -11.08 11.96 5.12
CA LEU A 19 -10.93 12.70 6.37
C LEU A 19 -11.21 11.78 7.55
N ILE A 20 -10.31 11.80 8.52
CA ILE A 20 -10.40 11.00 9.75
C ILE A 20 -10.11 11.89 10.95
N GLU A 21 -10.60 11.48 12.11
CA GLU A 21 -10.21 12.05 13.39
C GLU A 21 -8.83 11.50 13.82
N GLY A 22 -8.07 12.31 14.56
CA GLY A 22 -6.74 11.94 15.06
C GLY A 22 -5.58 12.56 14.29
N LYS A 23 -4.35 12.15 14.65
CA LYS A 23 -3.09 12.72 14.11
C LYS A 23 -2.25 11.72 13.31
N ALA A 24 -2.69 10.47 13.19
CA ALA A 24 -1.97 9.41 12.52
C ALA A 24 -2.52 9.18 11.11
N ILE A 25 -1.64 8.87 10.16
CA ILE A 25 -2.04 8.49 8.80
C ILE A 25 -2.49 7.03 8.82
N GLN A 26 -3.64 6.74 8.20
CA GLN A 26 -4.08 5.36 7.98
C GLN A 26 -3.55 4.86 6.63
N LEU A 27 -2.86 3.72 6.65
CA LEU A 27 -2.32 3.07 5.47
C LEU A 27 -3.06 1.74 5.24
N HIS A 28 -3.35 1.42 3.98
CA HIS A 28 -3.95 0.15 3.63
C HIS A 28 -2.96 -1.02 3.85
N PRO A 29 -3.34 -2.13 4.51
CA PRO A 29 -2.40 -3.18 4.89
C PRO A 29 -1.72 -3.85 3.68
N LEU A 30 -2.44 -4.03 2.55
CA LEU A 30 -1.86 -4.65 1.34
C LEU A 30 -0.73 -3.84 0.67
N VAL A 31 -0.59 -2.54 0.96
CA VAL A 31 0.51 -1.74 0.38
C VAL A 31 1.72 -1.66 1.32
N CYS A 32 1.63 -2.20 2.55
CA CYS A 32 2.73 -2.14 3.52
C CYS A 32 4.00 -2.81 2.98
N ALA A 33 3.87 -3.95 2.29
CA ALA A 33 4.99 -4.63 1.65
C ALA A 33 5.68 -3.75 0.59
N ALA A 34 4.92 -2.99 -0.19
CA ALA A 34 5.45 -2.08 -1.21
C ALA A 34 6.22 -0.89 -0.59
N PHE A 35 5.82 -0.41 0.59
CA PHE A 35 6.56 0.62 1.32
C PHE A 35 7.66 0.05 2.24
N ASN A 36 7.72 -1.28 2.36
CA ASN A 36 8.46 -1.96 3.42
C ASN A 36 8.11 -1.42 4.84
N ALA A 37 6.86 -1.00 5.03
CA ALA A 37 6.41 -0.30 6.23
C ALA A 37 5.88 -1.27 7.29
N ASP A 38 6.17 -0.94 8.55
CA ASP A 38 5.57 -1.50 9.75
C ASP A 38 4.89 -0.39 10.57
N PHE A 39 4.35 -0.73 11.74
CA PHE A 39 3.54 0.18 12.56
C PHE A 39 4.10 0.32 13.98
N ASP A 40 5.42 0.33 14.11
CA ASP A 40 6.14 0.45 15.38
C ASP A 40 6.69 1.87 15.66
N GLY A 41 6.40 2.83 14.77
CA GLY A 41 6.90 4.21 14.85
C GLY A 41 7.22 4.84 13.50
N ASP A 42 7.08 4.08 12.42
CA ASP A 42 7.22 4.52 11.04
C ASP A 42 6.46 5.81 10.72
N GLN A 43 7.12 6.68 9.96
CA GLN A 43 6.58 7.95 9.49
C GLN A 43 6.49 7.97 7.96
N MET A 44 5.48 8.65 7.43
CA MET A 44 5.28 8.80 5.99
C MET A 44 5.05 10.25 5.62
N ALA A 45 5.61 10.65 4.48
CA ALA A 45 5.37 11.96 3.88
C ALA A 45 4.13 11.94 2.97
N VAL A 46 3.38 13.04 2.99
CA VAL A 46 2.24 13.28 2.11
C VAL A 46 2.56 14.45 1.20
N HIS A 47 2.30 14.27 -0.10
CA HIS A 47 2.51 15.28 -1.13
C HIS A 47 1.17 15.55 -1.82
N VAL A 48 0.83 16.82 -2.01
CA VAL A 48 -0.42 17.23 -2.67
C VAL A 48 -0.09 17.73 -4.08
N PRO A 49 -0.50 17.01 -5.15
CA PRO A 49 -0.33 17.48 -6.52
C PRO A 49 -1.27 18.67 -6.78
N LEU A 50 -0.72 19.75 -7.36
CA LEU A 50 -1.46 21.00 -7.58
C LEU A 50 -1.96 21.16 -9.02
N SER A 51 -1.10 20.96 -10.02
CA SER A 51 -1.48 21.12 -11.43
C SER A 51 -2.41 20.01 -11.89
N LEU A 52 -3.20 20.28 -12.93
CA LEU A 52 -4.11 19.29 -13.51
C LEU A 52 -3.34 18.08 -14.03
N GLU A 53 -2.19 18.32 -14.67
CA GLU A 53 -1.30 17.29 -15.19
C GLU A 53 -0.79 16.40 -14.06
N ALA A 54 -0.32 16.99 -12.94
CA ALA A 54 0.17 16.24 -11.79
C ALA A 54 -0.93 15.42 -11.10
N GLN A 55 -2.16 15.95 -11.01
CA GLN A 55 -3.30 15.21 -10.49
C GLN A 55 -3.69 14.04 -11.40
N LEU A 56 -3.65 14.25 -12.72
CA LEU A 56 -3.91 13.20 -13.70
C LEU A 56 -2.85 12.10 -13.65
N GLU A 57 -1.56 12.45 -13.61
CA GLU A 57 -0.48 11.48 -13.45
C GLU A 57 -0.62 10.69 -12.14
N ALA A 58 -0.95 11.37 -11.04
CA ALA A 58 -1.18 10.71 -9.77
C ALA A 58 -2.32 9.68 -9.86
N ARG A 59 -3.45 10.06 -10.48
CA ARG A 59 -4.62 9.18 -10.62
C ARG A 59 -4.43 8.04 -11.62
N VAL A 60 -3.73 8.28 -12.74
CA VAL A 60 -3.60 7.29 -13.81
C VAL A 60 -2.40 6.39 -13.58
N LEU A 61 -1.25 6.94 -13.18
CA LEU A 61 0.01 6.19 -13.11
C LEU A 61 0.36 5.76 -11.68
N MET A 62 0.13 6.63 -10.70
CA MET A 62 0.62 6.40 -9.34
C MET A 62 -0.41 5.78 -8.39
N MET A 63 -1.68 5.67 -8.78
CA MET A 63 -2.70 5.04 -7.92
C MET A 63 -2.27 3.65 -7.49
N SER A 64 -2.42 3.36 -6.20
CA SER A 64 -2.05 2.07 -5.61
C SER A 64 -2.74 0.89 -6.30
N THR A 65 -4.00 1.06 -6.69
CA THR A 65 -4.80 0.05 -7.43
C THR A 65 -4.22 -0.29 -8.81
N ASN A 66 -3.43 0.60 -9.41
CA ASN A 66 -2.81 0.38 -10.72
C ASN A 66 -1.44 -0.30 -10.59
N ASN A 67 -0.91 -0.41 -9.38
CA ASN A 67 0.45 -0.88 -9.10
C ASN A 67 0.44 -2.20 -8.30
N VAL A 68 -0.25 -3.20 -8.87
CA VAL A 68 -0.48 -4.53 -8.26
C VAL A 68 0.71 -5.49 -8.41
N LEU A 69 1.52 -5.28 -9.44
CA LEU A 69 2.66 -6.14 -9.78
C LEU A 69 3.99 -5.44 -9.47
N SER A 70 4.96 -6.21 -8.98
CA SER A 70 6.32 -5.76 -8.81
C SER A 70 6.96 -5.46 -10.18
N PRO A 71 7.56 -4.28 -10.37
CA PRO A 71 8.25 -3.95 -11.62
C PRO A 71 9.51 -4.77 -11.85
N ALA A 72 10.09 -5.37 -10.80
CA ALA A 72 11.35 -6.09 -10.91
C ALA A 72 11.19 -7.50 -11.50
N ASN A 73 10.06 -8.18 -11.21
CA ASN A 73 9.86 -9.58 -11.55
C ASN A 73 8.45 -9.93 -12.03
N GLY A 74 7.53 -8.96 -12.09
CA GLY A 74 6.14 -9.17 -12.51
C GLY A 74 5.28 -9.95 -11.52
N ALA A 75 5.82 -10.36 -10.36
CA ALA A 75 5.06 -11.06 -9.34
C ALA A 75 4.09 -10.09 -8.63
N PRO A 76 2.93 -10.56 -8.13
CA PRO A 76 2.03 -9.75 -7.33
C PRO A 76 2.71 -9.22 -6.06
N ILE A 77 2.56 -7.92 -5.78
CA ILE A 77 3.13 -7.29 -4.58
C ILE A 77 2.07 -7.02 -3.50
N ILE A 78 0.80 -6.83 -3.89
CA ILE A 78 -0.32 -6.60 -2.97
C ILE A 78 -0.96 -7.92 -2.53
N VAL A 79 -0.15 -8.83 -2.02
CA VAL A 79 -0.63 -10.13 -1.55
C VAL A 79 -1.06 -10.05 -0.08
N PRO A 80 -2.10 -10.81 0.34
CA PRO A 80 -2.40 -10.99 1.75
C PRO A 80 -1.15 -11.40 2.54
N SER A 81 -1.01 -10.93 3.77
CA SER A 81 0.12 -11.23 4.65
C SER A 81 -0.36 -11.41 6.09
N GLN A 82 0.49 -12.05 6.92
CA GLN A 82 0.29 -12.23 8.36
C GLN A 82 -1.14 -12.70 8.70
N ASP A 83 -1.92 -11.89 9.42
CA ASP A 83 -3.26 -12.21 9.92
C ASP A 83 -4.26 -12.54 8.80
N MET A 84 -4.14 -11.91 7.63
CA MET A 84 -5.01 -12.22 6.50
C MET A 84 -4.79 -13.66 6.01
N ILE A 85 -3.53 -14.09 5.90
CA ILE A 85 -3.20 -15.47 5.52
C ILE A 85 -3.67 -16.43 6.61
N LEU A 86 -3.46 -16.10 7.88
CA LEU A 86 -3.89 -16.93 9.00
C LEU A 86 -5.42 -17.16 8.99
N GLY A 87 -6.20 -16.11 8.76
CA GLY A 87 -7.66 -16.20 8.66
C GLY A 87 -8.12 -17.03 7.45
N LEU A 88 -7.54 -16.80 6.28
CA LEU A 88 -7.83 -17.59 5.07
C LEU A 88 -7.45 -19.06 5.27
N TYR A 89 -6.29 -19.34 5.86
CA TYR A 89 -5.84 -20.70 6.14
C TYR A 89 -6.76 -21.42 7.13
N TYR A 90 -7.09 -20.77 8.25
CA TYR A 90 -7.96 -21.36 9.26
C TYR A 90 -9.37 -21.68 8.74
N THR A 91 -9.92 -20.84 7.86
CA THR A 91 -11.26 -21.02 7.29
C THR A 91 -11.30 -22.08 6.18
N THR A 92 -10.16 -22.36 5.54
CA THR A 92 -10.06 -23.33 4.43
C THR A 92 -9.48 -24.68 4.86
N ILE A 93 -9.10 -24.85 6.13
CA ILE A 93 -8.60 -26.12 6.63
C ILE A 93 -9.73 -27.16 6.68
N GLU A 94 -9.54 -28.28 5.99
CA GLU A 94 -10.44 -29.43 6.11
C GLU A 94 -10.29 -30.03 7.52
N ARG A 95 -11.37 -29.97 8.30
CA ARG A 95 -11.43 -30.72 9.55
C ARG A 95 -11.64 -32.18 9.20
N LYS A 96 -10.64 -33.03 9.50
CA LYS A 96 -10.88 -34.48 9.57
C LYS A 96 -11.88 -34.72 10.69
N VAL A 97 -13.10 -35.12 10.30
CA VAL A 97 -14.15 -35.61 11.21
C VAL A 97 -13.80 -37.00 11.67
#